data_AF-A0A1V4RNR9-F1
#
_entry.id   AF-A0A1V4RNR9-F1
#
_cell.length_a   1.000
_cell.length_b   1.000
_cell.length_c   1.000
_cell.angle_alpha   90.00
_cell.angle_beta   90.00
_cell.angle_gamma   90.00
#
_symmetry.space_group_name_H-M   'P 1'
#
loop_
_entity.id
_entity.type
_entity.pdbx_description
1 polymer ?
#
loop_
_entity_poly.entity_id
_entity_poly.type
_entity_poly.pdbx_seq_one_letter_code
_entity_poly.pdbx_strand_id
1 'polypeptide(L)'
;MRLHFYRGSLLLIILFILPGFSDGKTKPQWRKLEQGLYIGVFEASQKSPVGDSRVTVIKIDPGYYDFEIYCASEYGKKLRTTREWAVEFGLTA
;
A
#
# COMPACT_ATOMS: atom_id res chain seq x y z
N MET A 1 -34.17 -6.20 -51.61
CA MET A 1 -35.00 -6.47 -50.40
C MET A 1 -34.36 -7.69 -49.74
N ARG A 2 -33.70 -7.67 -48.57
CA ARG A 2 -33.91 -6.96 -47.31
C ARG A 2 -32.54 -6.76 -46.64
N LEU A 3 -32.06 -5.53 -46.61
CA LEU A 3 -30.83 -5.12 -45.92
C LEU A 3 -31.19 -4.75 -44.47
N HIS A 4 -31.62 -5.73 -43.66
CA HIS A 4 -32.04 -5.46 -42.27
C HIS A 4 -31.53 -6.46 -41.22
N PHE A 5 -30.57 -7.34 -41.54
CA PHE A 5 -30.07 -8.31 -40.55
C PHE A 5 -28.85 -7.84 -39.74
N TYR A 6 -28.20 -6.74 -40.14
CA TYR A 6 -26.94 -6.30 -39.52
C TYR A 6 -27.08 -5.40 -38.29
N ARG A 7 -28.29 -4.89 -37.98
CA ARG A 7 -28.48 -3.92 -36.88
C ARG A 7 -28.50 -4.56 -35.49
N GLY A 8 -28.88 -5.83 -35.37
CA GLY A 8 -28.84 -6.58 -34.10
C GLY A 8 -27.50 -7.27 -33.83
N SER A 9 -26.77 -7.67 -34.88
CA SER A 9 -25.49 -8.37 -34.77
C SER A 9 -24.33 -7.45 -34.35
N LEU A 10 -24.36 -6.17 -34.73
CA LEU A 10 -23.33 -5.21 -34.36
C LEU A 10 -23.32 -4.87 -32.85
N LEU A 11 -24.48 -4.89 -32.20
CA LEU A 11 -24.64 -4.62 -30.76
C LEU A 11 -24.06 -5.74 -29.87
N LEU A 12 -24.11 -6.99 -30.34
CA LEU A 12 -23.54 -8.14 -29.62
C LEU A 12 -22.02 -8.17 -29.67
N ILE A 13 -21.41 -7.66 -30.75
CA ILE A 13 -19.95 -7.58 -30.88
C ILE A 13 -19.39 -6.50 -29.95
N ILE A 14 -20.06 -5.34 -29.83
CA ILE A 14 -19.61 -4.25 -28.95
C ILE A 14 -19.60 -4.65 -27.47
N LEU A 15 -20.53 -5.52 -27.03
CA LEU A 15 -20.58 -6.01 -25.65
C LEU A 15 -19.44 -6.97 -25.30
N PHE A 16 -18.85 -7.64 -26.30
CA PHE A 16 -17.73 -8.59 -26.11
C PHE A 16 -16.35 -7.91 -26.08
N ILE A 17 -16.24 -6.63 -26.48
CA ILE A 17 -14.96 -5.88 -26.52
C ILE A 17 -14.92 -4.81 -25.41
N LEU A 18 -15.76 -4.89 -24.38
CA LEU A 18 -15.50 -4.08 -23.18
C LEU A 18 -14.41 -4.80 -22.37
N PRO A 19 -13.16 -4.30 -22.33
CA PRO A 19 -12.22 -4.78 -21.34
C PRO A 19 -12.87 -4.54 -19.99
N GLY A 20 -13.03 -5.61 -19.21
CA GLY A 20 -13.63 -5.53 -17.89
C GLY A 20 -12.97 -4.39 -17.12
N PHE A 21 -13.80 -3.47 -16.63
CA PHE A 21 -13.37 -2.40 -15.73
C PHE A 21 -12.76 -3.10 -14.51
N SER A 22 -11.44 -3.27 -14.50
CA SER A 22 -10.74 -3.75 -13.33
C SER A 22 -10.90 -2.66 -12.28
N ASP A 23 -11.67 -2.95 -11.24
CA ASP A 23 -11.69 -2.13 -10.03
C ASP A 23 -10.23 -1.88 -9.64
N GLY A 24 -9.80 -0.63 -9.73
CA GLY A 24 -8.41 -0.17 -9.63
C GLY A 24 -7.85 -0.30 -8.22
N LYS A 25 -8.25 -1.33 -7.47
CA LYS A 25 -7.59 -1.74 -6.25
C LYS A 25 -6.33 -2.50 -6.64
N THR A 26 -5.31 -1.74 -7.03
CA THR A 26 -3.93 -2.21 -7.07
C THR A 26 -3.68 -3.00 -5.80
N LYS A 27 -3.45 -4.31 -5.91
CA LYS A 27 -3.04 -5.10 -4.77
C LYS A 27 -1.84 -4.39 -4.14
N PRO A 28 -1.88 -4.11 -2.83
CA PRO A 28 -0.81 -3.36 -2.20
C PRO A 28 0.50 -4.10 -2.43
N GLN A 29 1.42 -3.44 -3.15
CA GLN A 29 2.68 -4.05 -3.54
C GLN A 29 3.63 -3.97 -2.36
N TRP A 30 3.78 -5.10 -1.65
CA TRP A 30 4.92 -5.29 -0.76
C TRP A 30 6.20 -5.13 -1.59
N ARG A 31 6.98 -4.10 -1.28
CA ARG A 31 8.31 -3.91 -1.83
C ARG A 31 9.32 -4.49 -0.85
N LYS A 32 10.11 -5.45 -1.30
CA LYS A 32 11.26 -5.95 -0.53
C LYS A 32 12.29 -4.85 -0.38
N LEU A 33 12.72 -4.57 0.84
CA LEU A 33 13.85 -3.68 1.13
C LEU A 33 15.11 -4.53 1.27
N GLU A 34 15.04 -5.56 2.13
CA GLU A 34 16.11 -6.53 2.36
C GLU A 34 15.55 -7.93 2.65
N GLN A 35 16.42 -8.91 2.90
CA GLN A 35 15.99 -10.25 3.29
C GLN A 35 15.23 -10.20 4.63
N GLY A 36 13.96 -10.62 4.62
CA GLY A 36 13.12 -10.54 5.81
C GLY A 36 12.50 -9.16 6.08
N LEU A 37 12.83 -8.12 5.30
CA LEU A 37 12.32 -6.75 5.49
C LEU A 37 11.57 -6.25 4.26
N TYR A 38 10.31 -5.84 4.45
CA TYR A 38 9.43 -5.37 3.38
C TYR A 38 8.66 -4.12 3.81
N ILE A 39 8.35 -3.25 2.86
CA ILE A 39 7.46 -2.09 3.04
C ILE A 39 6.22 -2.22 2.16
N GLY A 40 5.06 -1.87 2.69
CA GLY A 40 3.82 -1.77 1.93
C GLY A 40 3.10 -0.47 2.25
N VAL A 41 2.47 0.13 1.24
CA VAL A 41 1.59 1.30 1.41
C VAL A 41 0.20 0.91 0.95
N PHE A 42 -0.78 1.15 1.80
CA PHE A 42 -2.14 0.66 1.68
C PHE A 42 -3.12 1.82 1.80
N GLU A 43 -4.18 1.81 1.00
CA GLU A 43 -5.31 2.70 1.24
C GLU A 43 -6.04 2.25 2.51
N ALA A 44 -6.28 3.19 3.44
CA ALA A 44 -7.06 2.90 4.64
C ALA A 44 -8.51 2.56 4.26
N SER A 45 -9.04 1.48 4.83
CA SER A 45 -10.43 1.04 4.62
C SER A 45 -11.43 2.09 5.12
N GLN A 46 -11.11 2.73 6.24
CA GLN A 46 -11.81 3.90 6.75
C GLN A 46 -10.97 5.14 6.48
N LYS A 47 -11.53 6.08 5.73
CA LYS A 47 -10.85 7.36 5.44
C LYS A 47 -10.85 8.24 6.68
N SER A 48 -9.71 8.88 6.92
CA SER A 48 -9.55 9.90 7.95
C SER A 48 -9.91 11.26 7.37
N PRO A 49 -10.58 12.15 8.12
CA PRO A 49 -10.78 13.53 7.69
C PRO A 49 -9.47 14.33 7.62
N VAL A 50 -8.37 13.80 8.17
CA VAL A 50 -7.04 14.41 8.18
C VAL A 50 -6.01 13.47 7.56
N GLY A 51 -5.09 14.02 6.76
CA GLY A 51 -4.00 13.27 6.12
C GLY A 51 -4.38 12.66 4.77
N ASP A 52 -3.54 11.76 4.26
CA ASP A 52 -3.72 11.12 2.95
C ASP A 52 -4.52 9.80 3.02
N SER A 53 -4.94 9.38 4.22
CA SER A 53 -5.61 8.10 4.47
C SER A 53 -4.87 6.90 3.89
N ARG A 54 -3.53 6.94 3.90
CA ARG A 54 -2.68 5.80 3.57
C ARG A 54 -2.02 5.26 4.83
N VAL A 55 -1.92 3.94 4.89
CA VAL A 55 -1.23 3.21 5.96
C VAL A 55 0.08 2.69 5.38
N THR A 56 1.20 3.08 5.99
CA THR A 56 2.51 2.49 5.68
C THR A 56 2.80 1.39 6.70
N VAL A 57 3.13 0.19 6.22
CA VAL A 57 3.44 -0.97 7.05
C VAL A 57 4.85 -1.46 6.73
N ILE A 58 5.65 -1.64 7.77
CA ILE A 58 6.91 -2.39 7.70
C ILE A 58 6.64 -3.81 8.18
N LYS A 59 7.05 -4.80 7.39
CA LYS A 59 6.95 -6.23 7.70
C LYS A 59 8.36 -6.77 7.91
N ILE A 60 8.61 -7.31 9.09
CA ILE A 60 9.91 -7.81 9.54
C ILE A 60 9.76 -9.30 9.90
N ASP A 61 10.65 -10.12 9.38
CA ASP A 61 10.78 -11.53 9.74
C ASP A 61 11.73 -11.67 10.93
N PRO A 62 11.26 -12.14 12.11
CA PRO A 62 12.08 -12.27 13.31
C PRO A 62 13.19 -13.32 13.19
N GLY A 63 13.17 -14.18 12.16
CA GLY A 63 14.28 -15.10 11.89
C GLY A 63 15.55 -14.41 11.37
N TYR A 64 15.45 -13.15 10.91
CA TYR A 64 16.56 -12.38 10.35
C TYR A 64 16.91 -11.13 11.16
N TYR A 65 16.06 -10.72 12.12
CA TYR A 65 16.22 -9.46 12.86
C TYR A 65 15.88 -9.62 14.34
N ASP A 66 16.71 -9.01 15.18
CA ASP A 66 16.39 -8.74 16.58
C ASP A 66 15.70 -7.37 16.71
N PHE A 67 14.83 -7.24 17.71
CA PHE A 67 14.08 -6.01 17.95
C PHE A 67 14.52 -5.34 19.23
N GLU A 68 14.76 -4.03 19.12
CA GLU A 68 14.95 -3.15 20.26
C GLU A 68 13.85 -2.08 20.25
N ILE A 69 13.26 -1.82 21.42
CA ILE A 69 12.21 -0.81 21.58
C ILE A 69 12.81 0.35 22.35
N TYR A 70 12.73 1.55 21.78
CA TYR A 70 13.23 2.77 22.38
C TYR A 70 12.06 3.66 22.81
N CYS A 71 11.92 3.88 24.12
CA CYS A 71 10.85 4.72 24.68
C CYS A 71 11.39 6.06 25.16
N ALA A 72 10.68 7.15 24.87
CA ALA A 72 11.05 8.48 25.37
C ALA A 72 11.23 8.52 26.89
N SER A 73 10.45 7.72 27.64
CA SER A 73 10.55 7.60 29.09
C SER A 73 11.91 7.08 29.58
N GLU A 74 12.62 6.29 28.79
CA GLU A 74 13.93 5.74 29.12
C GLU A 74 15.06 6.76 28.86
N TYR A 75 14.81 7.74 27.98
CA TYR A 75 15.79 8.74 27.54
C TYR A 75 15.40 10.16 27.95
N GLY A 76 15.00 10.31 29.22
CA GLY A 76 14.76 11.61 29.85
C GLY A 76 13.52 12.35 29.36
N LYS A 77 12.59 11.67 28.68
CA LYS A 77 11.35 12.22 28.11
C LYS A 77 11.57 13.41 27.17
N LYS A 78 12.77 13.53 26.59
CA LYS A 78 13.08 14.58 25.63
C LYS A 78 12.25 14.36 24.36
N LEU A 79 11.57 15.44 23.95
CA LEU A 79 10.81 15.46 22.70
C LEU A 79 11.78 15.26 21.53
N ARG A 80 11.47 14.29 20.68
CA ARG A 80 12.23 13.96 19.47
C ARG A 80 11.24 13.56 18.39
N THR A 81 11.48 14.02 17.17
CA THR A 81 10.84 13.51 15.96
C THR A 81 11.34 12.10 15.66
N THR A 82 10.59 11.33 14.87
CA THR A 82 11.01 9.99 14.43
C THR A 82 12.39 10.01 13.74
N ARG A 83 12.70 11.07 12.99
CA ARG A 83 14.00 11.24 12.33
C ARG A 83 15.13 11.45 13.33
N GLU A 84 14.91 12.25 14.36
CA GLU A 84 15.92 12.48 15.41
C GLU A 84 16.20 11.20 16.19
N TRP A 85 15.16 10.41 16.52
CA TRP A 85 15.34 9.08 17.10
C TRP A 85 16.21 8.19 16.21
N ALA A 86 15.87 8.10 14.92
CA ALA A 86 16.61 7.26 13.98
C ALA A 86 18.09 7.66 13.86
N VAL A 87 18.38 8.97 13.78
CA VAL A 87 19.76 9.45 13.66
C VAL A 87 20.55 9.29 14.97
N GLU A 88 19.96 9.62 16.12
CA GLU A 88 20.64 9.59 17.41
C GLU A 88 21.01 8.17 17.84
N PHE A 89 20.14 7.18 17.56
CA PHE A 89 20.32 5.78 17.97
C PHE A 89 20.66 4.83 16.82
N GLY A 90 20.85 5.34 15.59
CA GLY A 90 21.20 4.52 14.43
C GLY A 90 20.10 3.54 13.99
N LEU A 91 18.83 3.91 14.18
CA LEU A 91 17.69 3.04 13.86
C LEU A 91 17.39 3.06 12.34
N THR A 92 17.04 1.90 11.80
CA THR A 92 16.90 1.69 10.34
C THR A 92 15.47 1.42 9.88
N ALA A 93 14.55 1.12 10.80
CA ALA A 93 13.13 0.88 10.54
C ALA A 93 12.28 1.28 11.75
#